data_AF-A0AAF0LU81-F1
#
_entry.id   AF-A0AAF0LU81-F1
#
_cell.length_a   1.000
_cell.length_b   1.000
_cell.length_c   1.000
_cell.angle_alpha   90.00
_cell.angle_beta   90.00
_cell.angle_gamma   90.00
#
_symmetry.space_group_name_H-M   'P 1'
#
loop_
_entity.id
_entity.type
_entity.pdbx_description
1 polymer ?
#
loop_
_entity_poly.entity_id
_entity_poly.type
_entity_poly.pdbx_seq_one_letter_code
_entity_poly.pdbx_strand_id
1 'polypeptide(L)'
;MNELTYYVLATTYNGTGENLWGWKAVFEIERRRPREETREWVLDNLRQLLAEGLVSVGTYRPDGPGRAGWDEWQGTPDEIVERVAAIYTLETGDVEVPFWDCYIMDTPKGDALFEAERGRRIAVGLDPFAGDDGIWDADGNVIEPHGDEIVV
;
A
#
# COMPACT_ATOMS: atom_id res chain seq x y z
N MET A 1 -6.33 13.80 0.32
CA MET A 1 -5.46 12.61 0.40
C MET A 1 -4.75 12.57 1.75
N ASN A 2 -4.86 11.46 2.47
CA ASN A 2 -4.10 11.23 3.71
C ASN A 2 -2.67 10.75 3.40
N GLU A 3 -1.77 10.80 4.39
CA GLU A 3 -0.36 10.44 4.19
C GLU A 3 -0.17 8.96 3.82
N LEU A 4 -1.06 8.07 4.29
CA LEU A 4 -1.02 6.65 3.92
C LEU A 4 -1.26 6.49 2.41
N THR A 5 -2.37 6.99 1.87
CA THR A 5 -2.67 6.93 0.43
C THR A 5 -1.53 7.55 -0.38
N TYR A 6 -0.98 8.68 0.06
CA TYR A 6 0.16 9.30 -0.63
C TYR A 6 1.37 8.37 -0.67
N TYR A 7 1.74 7.78 0.46
CA TYR A 7 2.84 6.82 0.56
C TYR A 7 2.62 5.58 -0.33
N VAL A 8 1.41 5.01 -0.33
CA VAL A 8 1.07 3.86 -1.18
C VAL A 8 1.27 4.20 -2.65
N LEU A 9 0.76 5.36 -3.08
CA LEU A 9 0.92 5.77 -4.47
C LEU A 9 2.38 6.10 -4.80
N ALA A 10 3.13 6.69 -3.87
CA ALA A 10 4.55 6.99 -4.05
C ALA A 10 5.41 5.73 -4.21
N THR A 11 5.13 4.67 -3.45
CA THR A 11 5.89 3.41 -3.47
C THR A 11 5.61 2.55 -4.70
N THR A 12 4.42 2.70 -5.29
CA THR A 12 3.99 1.97 -6.49
C THR A 12 4.30 2.70 -7.78
N TYR A 13 4.52 4.02 -7.71
CA TYR A 13 4.82 4.89 -8.85
C TYR A 13 6.02 4.42 -9.69
N ASN A 14 5.92 4.54 -11.02
CA ASN A 14 6.84 3.97 -12.02
C ASN A 14 6.88 2.43 -12.09
N GLY A 15 5.84 1.76 -11.60
CA GLY A 15 5.69 0.31 -11.76
C GLY A 15 6.67 -0.52 -10.94
N THR A 16 7.24 0.05 -9.87
CA THR A 16 8.16 -0.65 -8.97
C THR A 16 7.47 -1.73 -8.15
N GLY A 17 6.16 -1.56 -7.89
CA GLY A 17 5.34 -2.48 -7.09
C GLY A 17 5.83 -2.61 -5.64
N GLU A 18 4.93 -2.61 -4.67
CA GLU A 18 5.28 -2.71 -3.26
C GLU A 18 4.82 -4.06 -2.70
N ASN A 19 5.72 -4.77 -2.00
CA ASN A 19 5.38 -6.07 -1.44
C ASN A 19 4.52 -5.88 -0.18
N LEU A 20 3.34 -6.51 -0.16
CA LEU A 20 2.42 -6.42 0.98
C LEU A 20 2.97 -7.03 2.28
N TRP A 21 3.97 -7.92 2.21
CA TRP A 21 4.73 -8.36 3.38
C TRP A 21 5.51 -7.21 4.04
N GLY A 22 6.07 -6.29 3.24
CA GLY A 22 6.76 -5.11 3.73
C GLY A 22 5.83 -4.23 4.55
N TRP A 23 4.62 -3.99 4.05
CA TRP A 23 3.56 -3.27 4.76
C TRP A 23 3.20 -3.92 6.08
N LYS A 24 3.02 -5.24 6.10
CA LYS A 24 2.74 -5.97 7.34
C LYS A 24 3.79 -5.66 8.41
N ALA A 25 5.07 -5.77 8.07
CA ALA A 25 6.15 -5.57 9.02
C ALA A 25 6.20 -4.11 9.52
N VAL A 26 6.14 -3.13 8.62
CA VAL A 26 6.19 -1.70 8.97
C VAL A 26 4.96 -1.30 9.78
N PHE A 27 3.77 -1.66 9.34
CA PHE A 27 2.52 -1.23 9.98
C PHE A 27 2.27 -1.92 11.33
N GLU A 28 2.70 -3.17 11.50
CA GLU A 28 2.68 -3.83 12.82
C GLU A 28 3.61 -3.13 13.83
N ILE A 29 4.74 -2.57 13.38
CA ILE A 29 5.67 -1.80 14.22
C ILE A 29 5.10 -0.42 14.56
N GLU A 30 4.66 0.32 13.55
CA GLU A 30 4.33 1.74 13.71
C GLU A 30 2.96 1.99 14.34
N ARG A 31 1.95 1.16 14.03
CA ARG A 31 0.57 1.40 14.50
C ARG A 31 0.41 1.21 16.01
N ARG A 32 1.31 0.46 16.66
CA ARG A 32 1.29 0.17 18.11
C ARG A 32 -0.05 -0.34 18.65
N ARG A 33 -0.84 -1.01 17.79
CA ARG A 33 -2.12 -1.67 18.11
C ARG A 33 -1.95 -3.18 18.13
N PRO A 34 -2.91 -3.93 18.72
CA PRO A 34 -2.96 -5.38 18.59
C PRO A 34 -2.85 -5.81 17.12
N ARG A 35 -2.11 -6.90 16.88
CA ARG A 35 -1.82 -7.38 15.52
C ARG A 35 -3.07 -7.66 14.68
N GLU A 36 -4.10 -8.22 15.31
CA GLU A 36 -5.39 -8.49 14.65
C GLU A 36 -6.08 -7.20 14.21
N GLU A 37 -6.10 -6.19 15.09
CA GLU A 37 -6.67 -4.87 14.79
C GLU A 37 -5.90 -4.14 13.69
N THR A 38 -4.56 -4.17 13.73
CA THR A 38 -3.72 -3.62 12.66
C THR A 38 -3.99 -4.31 11.34
N ARG A 39 -4.10 -5.63 11.33
CA ARG A 39 -4.40 -6.39 10.11
C ARG A 39 -5.75 -6.00 9.52
N GLU A 40 -6.81 -5.94 10.32
CA GLU A 40 -8.14 -5.52 9.85
C GLU A 40 -8.06 -4.13 9.21
N TRP A 41 -7.40 -3.19 9.88
CA TRP A 41 -7.19 -1.85 9.38
C TRP A 41 -6.43 -1.80 8.05
N VAL A 42 -5.37 -2.62 7.89
CA VAL A 42 -4.62 -2.70 6.61
C VAL A 42 -5.50 -3.23 5.49
N LEU A 43 -6.26 -4.30 5.74
CA LEU A 43 -7.13 -4.91 4.75
C LEU A 43 -8.28 -3.98 4.36
N ASP A 44 -8.79 -3.18 5.30
CA ASP A 44 -9.82 -2.18 5.04
C ASP A 44 -9.30 -1.04 4.15
N ASN A 45 -8.09 -0.52 4.44
CA ASN A 45 -7.45 0.48 3.59
C ASN A 45 -7.18 -0.07 2.18
N LEU A 46 -6.67 -1.31 2.08
CA LEU A 46 -6.46 -1.97 0.79
C LEU A 46 -7.77 -2.09 0.00
N ARG A 47 -8.87 -2.47 0.67
CA ARG A 47 -10.19 -2.55 0.03
C ARG A 47 -10.61 -1.21 -0.56
N GLN A 48 -10.44 -0.12 0.18
CA GLN A 48 -10.82 1.21 -0.28
C GLN A 48 -9.98 1.64 -1.48
N LEU A 49 -8.65 1.47 -1.42
CA LEU A 49 -7.74 1.81 -2.53
C LEU A 49 -8.08 1.03 -3.82
N LEU A 50 -8.42 -0.26 -3.69
CA LEU A 50 -8.87 -1.10 -4.80
C LEU A 50 -10.24 -0.67 -5.34
N ALA A 51 -11.20 -0.39 -4.45
CA ALA A 51 -12.55 0.02 -4.84
C ALA A 51 -12.55 1.35 -5.59
N GLU A 52 -11.65 2.25 -5.23
CA GLU A 52 -11.45 3.50 -5.94
C GLU A 52 -10.59 3.35 -7.21
N GLY A 53 -10.00 2.18 -7.45
CA GLY A 53 -9.10 1.93 -8.56
C GLY A 53 -7.85 2.81 -8.52
N LEU A 54 -7.35 3.11 -7.31
CA LEU A 54 -6.10 3.85 -7.10
C LEU A 54 -4.89 2.93 -7.21
N VAL A 55 -5.05 1.66 -6.84
CA VAL A 55 -4.02 0.63 -6.94
C VAL A 55 -4.62 -0.64 -7.52
N SER A 56 -3.75 -1.55 -7.95
CA SER A 56 -4.09 -2.92 -8.27
C SER A 56 -3.25 -3.88 -7.42
N VAL A 57 -3.64 -5.16 -7.35
CA VAL A 57 -2.87 -6.21 -6.66
C VAL A 57 -2.55 -7.32 -7.65
N GLY A 58 -1.34 -7.86 -7.56
CA GLY A 58 -0.89 -8.91 -8.47
C GLY A 58 0.29 -9.70 -7.95
N THR A 59 0.78 -10.59 -8.80
CA THR A 59 2.06 -11.29 -8.60
C THR A 59 3.12 -10.75 -9.53
N TYR A 60 4.37 -10.75 -9.07
CA TYR A 60 5.49 -10.32 -9.89
C TYR A 60 5.80 -11.40 -10.93
N ARG A 61 5.99 -10.99 -12.19
CA ARG A 61 6.51 -11.84 -13.25
C ARG A 61 7.72 -11.17 -13.92
N PRO A 62 8.83 -11.89 -14.15
CA PRO A 62 9.90 -11.34 -14.96
C PRO A 62 9.41 -11.08 -16.40
N ASP A 63 9.47 -9.83 -16.87
CA ASP A 63 9.14 -9.46 -18.26
C ASP A 63 10.40 -9.05 -19.03
N GLY A 64 11.36 -9.98 -19.06
CA GLY A 64 12.67 -9.76 -19.69
C GLY A 64 13.69 -9.06 -18.80
N PRO A 65 14.89 -8.75 -19.33
CA PRO A 65 15.99 -8.21 -18.53
C PRO A 65 15.68 -6.83 -17.96
N GLY A 66 15.52 -6.75 -16.64
CA GLY A 66 15.37 -5.49 -15.91
C GLY A 66 14.00 -4.82 -16.02
N ARG A 67 12.95 -5.56 -16.42
CA ARG A 67 11.57 -5.05 -16.44
C ARG A 67 10.69 -5.90 -15.52
N ALA A 68 9.94 -5.21 -14.66
CA ALA A 68 8.88 -5.83 -13.91
C ALA A 68 7.68 -6.06 -14.84
N GLY A 69 7.23 -7.31 -14.92
CA GLY A 69 5.94 -7.69 -15.46
C GLY A 69 5.01 -7.99 -14.30
N TRP A 70 3.73 -7.71 -14.50
CA TRP A 70 2.73 -7.85 -13.45
C TRP A 70 1.59 -8.72 -13.95
N ASP A 71 1.22 -9.73 -13.15
CA ASP A 71 0.02 -10.51 -13.37
C ASP A 71 -1.05 -10.02 -12.40
N GLU A 72 -1.83 -9.04 -12.88
CA GLU A 72 -2.90 -8.41 -12.10
C GLU A 72 -3.99 -9.42 -11.77
N TRP A 73 -4.30 -9.52 -10.47
CA TRP A 73 -5.38 -10.37 -10.01
C TRP A 73 -6.72 -9.80 -10.44
N GLN A 74 -7.52 -10.65 -11.06
CA GLN A 74 -8.86 -10.30 -11.51
C GLN A 74 -9.88 -10.59 -10.42
N GLY A 75 -10.88 -9.71 -10.26
CA GLY A 75 -11.96 -9.87 -9.30
C GLY A 75 -12.47 -8.52 -8.79
N THR A 76 -13.45 -8.59 -7.89
CA THR A 76 -13.89 -7.44 -7.10
C THR A 76 -12.87 -7.09 -6.01
N PRO A 77 -12.88 -5.86 -5.47
CA PRO A 77 -12.04 -5.48 -4.34
C PRO A 77 -12.16 -6.45 -3.16
N ASP A 78 -13.37 -6.93 -2.85
CA ASP A 78 -13.60 -7.86 -1.74
C ASP A 78 -12.95 -9.22 -1.99
N GLU A 79 -13.09 -9.78 -3.20
CA GLU A 79 -12.47 -11.07 -3.55
C GLU A 79 -10.93 -10.98 -3.50
N ILE A 80 -10.37 -9.86 -3.95
CA ILE A 80 -8.92 -9.61 -3.88
C ILE A 80 -8.47 -9.50 -2.42
N VAL A 81 -9.17 -8.72 -1.59
CA VAL A 81 -8.84 -8.54 -0.17
C VAL A 81 -8.98 -9.84 0.61
N GLU A 82 -10.00 -10.66 0.33
CA GLU A 82 -10.14 -11.99 0.94
C GLU A 82 -8.94 -12.89 0.61
N ARG A 83 -8.47 -12.85 -0.65
CA ARG A 83 -7.27 -13.57 -1.06
C ARG A 83 -6.01 -13.06 -0.36
N VAL A 84 -5.83 -11.74 -0.21
CA VAL A 84 -4.71 -11.15 0.55
C VAL A 84 -4.79 -11.53 2.03
N ALA A 85 -5.98 -11.50 2.63
CA ALA A 85 -6.22 -11.87 4.02
C ALA A 85 -5.81 -13.32 4.32
N ALA A 86 -6.10 -14.25 3.39
CA ALA A 86 -5.70 -15.64 3.51
C ALA A 86 -4.16 -15.82 3.53
N ILE A 87 -3.42 -14.96 2.80
CA ILE A 87 -1.96 -14.94 2.83
C ILE A 87 -1.47 -14.38 4.17
N TYR A 88 -2.10 -13.31 4.67
CA TYR A 88 -1.81 -12.71 5.98
C TYR A 88 -1.94 -13.68 7.16
N THR A 89 -2.86 -14.65 7.06
CA THR A 89 -3.13 -15.66 8.09
C THR A 89 -2.20 -16.85 8.11
N LEU A 90 -1.31 -17.01 7.11
CA LEU A 90 -0.32 -18.09 7.13
C LEU A 90 0.63 -17.85 8.31
N GLU A 91 0.42 -18.60 9.39
CA GLU A 91 1.38 -18.67 10.50
C GLU A 91 2.66 -19.31 9.97
N THR A 92 3.65 -18.46 9.73
CA THR A 92 5.02 -18.90 9.51
C THR A 92 5.57 -19.32 10.88
N GLY A 93 5.63 -20.62 11.13
CA GLY A 93 6.35 -21.17 12.31
C GLY A 93 7.85 -20.83 12.27
N ASP A 94 8.71 -21.69 12.83
CA ASP A 94 10.18 -21.52 12.83
C ASP A 94 10.85 -21.58 11.43
N VAL A 95 10.08 -21.54 10.35
CA VAL A 95 10.54 -21.70 8.97
C VAL A 95 10.55 -20.35 8.29
N GLU A 96 11.62 -20.08 7.53
CA GLU A 96 11.75 -18.95 6.59
C GLU A 96 10.38 -18.61 5.98
N VAL A 97 9.94 -17.37 6.21
CA VAL A 97 8.70 -16.84 5.64
C VAL A 97 8.71 -17.15 4.14
N PRO A 98 7.80 -17.99 3.62
CA PRO A 98 7.65 -18.11 2.19
C PRO A 98 7.23 -16.74 1.70
N PHE A 99 8.12 -16.11 0.94
CA PHE A 99 7.92 -14.84 0.27
C PHE A 99 6.47 -14.72 -0.22
N TRP A 100 5.76 -13.69 0.25
CA TRP A 100 4.43 -13.39 -0.24
C TRP A 100 4.57 -12.81 -1.64
N ASP A 101 4.27 -13.63 -2.64
CA ASP A 101 4.16 -13.18 -4.03
C ASP A 101 2.84 -12.44 -4.19
N CYS A 102 2.75 -11.27 -3.55
CA CYS A 102 1.58 -10.43 -3.47
C CYS A 102 2.04 -8.97 -3.38
N TYR A 103 1.78 -8.24 -4.45
CA TYR A 103 2.27 -6.90 -4.67
C TYR A 103 1.12 -5.94 -4.90
N ILE A 104 1.22 -4.75 -4.33
CA ILE A 104 0.42 -3.59 -4.73
C ILE A 104 1.14 -2.91 -5.89
N MET A 105 0.39 -2.50 -6.90
CA MET A 105 0.91 -1.94 -8.14
C MET A 105 0.14 -0.68 -8.50
N ASP A 106 0.75 0.14 -9.34
CA ASP A 106 0.17 1.38 -9.83
C ASP A 106 -1.07 1.14 -10.70
N THR A 107 -1.85 2.20 -10.86
CA THR A 107 -2.91 2.30 -11.85
C THR A 107 -2.85 3.68 -12.50
N PRO A 108 -3.37 3.86 -13.72
CA PRO A 108 -3.39 5.17 -14.37
C PRO A 108 -4.09 6.26 -13.53
N LYS A 109 -5.10 5.89 -12.74
CA LYS A 109 -5.80 6.82 -11.84
C LYS A 109 -4.95 7.16 -10.62
N GLY A 110 -4.33 6.16 -9.99
CA GLY A 110 -3.40 6.35 -8.88
C GLY A 110 -2.23 7.26 -9.24
N ASP A 111 -1.60 7.00 -10.38
CA ASP A 111 -0.47 7.81 -10.90
C ASP A 111 -0.86 9.27 -11.12
N ALA A 112 -2.02 9.50 -11.75
CA ALA A 112 -2.49 10.86 -11.99
C ALA A 112 -2.75 11.61 -10.68
N LEU A 113 -3.30 10.91 -9.68
CA LEU A 113 -3.59 11.48 -8.37
C LEU A 113 -2.29 11.76 -7.59
N PHE A 114 -1.33 10.83 -7.64
CA PHE A 114 -0.01 11.02 -7.07
C PHE A 114 0.71 12.22 -7.66
N GLU A 115 0.78 12.33 -8.99
CA GLU A 115 1.47 13.45 -9.65
C GLU A 115 0.85 14.81 -9.32
N ALA A 116 -0.48 14.86 -9.21
CA ALA A 116 -1.17 16.08 -8.78
C ALA A 116 -0.74 16.50 -7.37
N GLU A 117 -0.73 15.56 -6.41
CA GLU A 117 -0.35 15.83 -5.03
C GLU A 117 1.15 16.11 -4.89
N ARG A 118 1.99 15.36 -5.58
CA ARG A 118 3.43 15.56 -5.69
C ARG A 118 3.75 16.97 -6.17
N GLY A 119 3.04 17.45 -7.20
CA GLY A 119 3.16 18.83 -7.67
C GLY A 119 2.83 19.87 -6.60
N ARG A 120 1.79 19.64 -5.78
CA ARG A 120 1.45 20.54 -4.66
C ARG A 120 2.53 20.55 -3.59
N ARG A 121 3.04 19.38 -3.18
CA ARG A 121 4.11 19.26 -2.16
C ARG A 121 5.38 19.97 -2.58
N ILE A 122 5.81 19.80 -3.83
CA ILE A 122 6.96 20.52 -4.40
C ILE A 122 6.75 22.03 -4.33
N ALA A 123 5.55 22.52 -4.66
CA ALA A 123 5.25 23.96 -4.66
C ALA A 123 5.35 24.60 -3.27
N VAL A 124 5.18 23.82 -2.19
CA VAL A 124 5.31 24.28 -0.80
C VAL A 124 6.64 23.87 -0.15
N GLY A 125 7.57 23.29 -0.92
CA GLY A 125 8.91 22.92 -0.45
C GLY A 125 8.97 21.66 0.42
N LEU A 126 7.97 20.78 0.31
CA LEU A 126 7.95 19.47 0.96
C LEU A 126 8.61 18.39 0.08
N ASP A 127 9.08 17.31 0.71
CA ASP A 127 9.63 16.15 0.01
C ASP A 127 8.53 15.44 -0.82
N PRO A 128 8.71 15.33 -2.16
CA PRO A 128 7.76 14.63 -3.02
C PRO A 128 7.75 13.11 -2.86
N PHE A 129 8.72 12.50 -2.17
CA PHE A 129 8.77 11.05 -1.94
C PHE A 129 9.00 10.74 -0.46
N ALA A 130 8.34 11.48 0.42
CA ALA A 130 8.45 11.29 1.85
C ALA A 130 8.30 9.79 2.23
N GLY A 131 9.28 9.29 2.98
CA GLY A 131 9.32 7.92 3.47
C GLY A 131 8.23 7.62 4.51
N ASP A 132 8.25 6.41 5.04
CA ASP A 132 7.34 5.91 6.07
C ASP A 132 7.34 6.76 7.35
N ASP A 133 8.47 7.37 7.70
CA ASP A 133 8.63 8.28 8.84
C ASP A 133 7.63 9.47 8.85
N GLY A 134 7.12 9.87 7.68
CA GLY A 134 6.16 10.98 7.54
C GLY A 134 4.70 10.58 7.68
N ILE A 135 4.40 9.30 7.86
CA ILE A 135 3.03 8.77 7.87
C ILE A 135 2.45 8.74 9.28
N TRP A 136 3.26 8.58 10.32
CA TRP A 136 2.78 8.22 11.66
C TRP A 136 2.92 9.34 12.68
N ASP A 137 1.88 9.56 13.49
CA ASP A 137 1.98 10.40 14.67
C ASP A 137 2.63 9.64 15.86
N ALA A 138 2.82 10.34 16.98
CA ALA A 138 3.47 9.76 18.16
C ALA A 138 2.68 8.59 18.78
N ASP A 139 1.39 8.48 18.49
CA ASP A 139 0.47 7.47 19.00
C ASP A 139 0.25 6.30 18.02
N GLY A 140 0.89 6.35 16.84
CA GLY A 140 0.78 5.32 15.81
C GLY A 140 -0.46 5.47 14.91
N ASN A 141 -1.06 6.66 14.85
CA ASN A 141 -2.11 6.96 13.88
C ASN A 141 -1.50 7.56 12.61
N VAL A 142 -2.20 7.43 11.48
CA VAL A 142 -1.80 8.13 10.25
C VAL A 142 -1.91 9.64 10.50
N ILE A 143 -0.87 10.39 10.15
CA ILE A 143 -0.87 11.85 10.15
C ILE A 143 -1.86 12.29 9.08
N GLU A 144 -2.85 13.05 9.47
CA GLU A 144 -3.84 13.57 8.55
C GLU A 144 -3.89 15.10 8.64
N PRO A 145 -3.85 15.79 7.50
CA PRO A 145 -4.32 17.16 7.47
C PRO A 145 -5.84 17.26 7.76
N HIS A 146 -6.63 16.19 7.54
CA HIS A 146 -8.10 16.27 7.41
C HIS A 146 -9.00 15.14 7.99
N GLY A 147 -8.53 14.15 8.78
CA GLY A 147 -9.39 13.04 9.23
C GLY A 147 -9.44 11.89 8.21
N ASP A 148 -9.83 10.68 8.67
CA ASP A 148 -9.87 9.34 8.01
C ASP A 148 -10.53 9.25 6.61
N GLU A 149 -10.78 10.36 5.94
CA GLU A 149 -11.34 10.43 4.61
C GLU A 149 -10.27 10.33 3.53
N ILE A 150 -10.42 9.33 2.67
CA ILE A 150 -9.86 9.35 1.32
C ILE A 150 -10.60 10.46 0.55
N VAL A 151 -10.08 11.69 0.67
CA VAL A 151 -10.61 12.81 -0.11
C VAL A 151 -10.07 12.68 -1.53
N VAL A 152 -10.94 12.23 -2.43
CA VAL A 152 -10.80 12.30 -3.90
C VAL A 152 -11.25 13.67 -4.39
#